data_AF-A0A963MEL7-F1
#
_entry.id   AF-A0A963MEL7-F1
#
_cell.length_a   1.000
_cell.length_b   1.000
_cell.length_c   1.000
_cell.angle_alpha   90.00
_cell.angle_beta   90.00
_cell.angle_gamma   90.00
#
_symmetry.space_group_name_H-M   'P 1'
#
loop_
_entity.id
_entity.type
_entity.pdbx_description
1 polymer ?
#
loop_
_entity_poly.entity_id
_entity_poly.type
_entity_poly.pdbx_seq_one_letter_code
_entity_poly.pdbx_strand_id
1 'polypeptide(L)'
;MHIDADFDSLLPRSARTRRDFLLTATAAGFALAAQPVSAQSVIHTDDTGLRAGTTGISTANGMLPVYFAAPADGNALPTVLVVQEIFGVHEHIRDVCRRLAK
;
A
#
# COMPACT_ATOMS: atom_id res chain seq x y z
N MET A 1 7.46 43.22 18.54
CA MET A 1 7.58 42.46 19.80
C MET A 1 6.91 41.13 19.56
N HIS A 2 7.72 40.10 19.38
CA HIS A 2 7.36 38.79 18.82
C HIS A 2 7.01 37.85 19.98
N ILE A 3 5.77 37.96 20.47
CA ILE A 3 5.27 37.26 21.67
C ILE A 3 5.17 35.74 21.48
N ASP A 4 5.14 35.26 20.23
CA ASP A 4 4.87 33.86 19.91
C ASP A 4 6.07 32.93 20.20
N ALA A 5 7.31 33.38 19.96
CA ALA A 5 8.50 32.54 20.11
C ALA A 5 8.86 32.26 21.58
N ASP A 6 8.68 33.24 22.47
CA ASP A 6 8.97 33.09 23.89
C ASP A 6 7.97 32.15 24.57
N PHE A 7 6.71 32.17 24.12
CA PHE A 7 5.66 31.26 24.60
C PHE A 7 5.90 29.81 24.14
N ASP A 8 6.29 29.62 22.86
CA ASP A 8 6.59 28.31 22.29
C ASP A 8 7.80 27.62 22.94
N SER A 9 8.74 28.39 23.52
CA SER A 9 9.89 27.85 24.24
C SER A 9 9.55 27.25 25.62
N LEU A 10 8.40 27.61 26.20
CA LEU A 10 7.98 27.15 27.53
C LEU A 10 7.19 25.84 27.47
N LEU A 11 6.74 25.44 26.28
CA LEU A 11 6.08 24.17 26.05
C LEU A 11 7.15 23.10 25.75
N PRO A 12 7.05 21.89 26.34
CA PRO A 12 7.89 20.79 25.88
C PRO A 12 7.64 20.63 24.39
N ARG A 13 8.70 20.65 23.57
CA ARG A 13 8.61 20.53 22.10
C ARG A 13 7.61 19.42 21.76
N SER A 14 6.40 19.80 21.40
CA SER A 14 5.38 18.86 20.97
C SER A 14 5.74 18.50 19.53
N ALA A 15 6.74 17.63 19.39
CA ALA A 15 7.34 17.21 18.14
C ALA A 15 6.42 16.28 17.34
N ARG A 16 5.14 16.62 17.24
CA ARG A 16 4.21 15.96 16.33
C ARG A 16 3.84 16.95 15.26
N THR A 17 4.46 16.78 14.10
CA THR A 17 4.09 17.55 12.92
C THR A 17 2.69 17.16 12.47
N ARG A 18 2.04 18.02 11.66
CA ARG A 18 0.76 17.66 11.00
C ARG A 18 0.89 16.35 10.20
N ARG A 19 2.08 16.08 9.65
CA ARG A 19 2.40 14.84 8.94
C ARG A 19 2.43 13.64 9.89
N ASP A 20 3.02 13.77 11.07
CA ASP A 20 3.02 12.70 12.09
C ASP A 20 1.61 12.42 12.60
N PHE A 21 0.79 13.46 12.77
CA PHE A 21 -0.62 13.31 13.13
C PHE A 21 -1.40 12.56 12.06
N LEU A 22 -1.25 12.94 10.78
CA LEU A 22 -1.91 12.24 9.67
C LEU A 22 -1.44 10.79 9.54
N LEU A 23 -0.12 10.54 9.58
CA LEU A 23 0.42 9.18 9.53
C LEU A 23 -0.12 8.30 10.68
N THR A 24 -0.15 8.84 11.90
CA THR A 24 -0.66 8.12 13.07
C THR A 24 -2.17 7.87 12.98
N ALA A 25 -2.95 8.88 12.56
CA ALA A 25 -4.40 8.77 12.42
C ALA A 25 -4.81 7.78 11.32
N THR A 26 -4.10 7.77 10.18
CA THR A 26 -4.33 6.79 9.10
C THR A 26 -3.98 5.38 9.56
N ALA A 27 -2.84 5.17 10.22
CA ALA A 27 -2.44 3.86 10.71
C ALA A 27 -3.42 3.30 11.76
N ALA A 28 -3.82 4.13 12.74
CA ALA A 28 -4.77 3.73 13.78
C ALA A 28 -6.19 3.53 13.22
N GLY A 29 -6.64 4.43 12.33
CA GLY A 29 -7.96 4.34 11.69
C GLY A 29 -8.11 3.11 10.79
N PHE A 30 -7.07 2.77 10.02
CA PHE A 30 -7.03 1.53 9.24
C PHE A 30 -7.08 0.29 10.13
N ALA A 31 -6.26 0.25 11.19
CA ALA A 31 -6.21 -0.90 12.11
C ALA A 31 -7.54 -1.14 12.84
N LEU A 32 -8.26 -0.09 13.20
CA LEU A 32 -9.59 -0.20 13.83
C LEU A 32 -10.69 -0.56 12.83
N ALA A 33 -10.68 -0.01 11.62
CA ALA A 33 -11.68 -0.30 10.60
C ALA A 33 -11.55 -1.72 10.05
N ALA A 34 -10.31 -2.23 9.94
CA ALA A 34 -10.01 -3.56 9.41
C ALA A 34 -10.03 -4.67 10.49
N GLN A 35 -10.92 -4.58 11.51
CA GLN A 35 -11.07 -5.57 12.60
C GLN A 35 -10.76 -7.01 12.13
N PRO A 36 -10.06 -7.85 12.93
CA PRO A 36 -9.59 -9.17 12.52
C PRO A 36 -10.75 -10.18 12.46
N VAL A 37 -11.68 -10.00 11.52
CA VAL A 37 -12.74 -10.95 11.20
C VAL A 37 -12.43 -11.71 9.91
N SER A 38 -11.44 -11.27 9.12
CA SER A 38 -11.10 -11.90 7.84
C SER A 38 -9.83 -12.77 7.86
N ALA A 39 -8.97 -12.69 8.87
CA ALA A 39 -7.66 -13.36 8.82
C ALA A 39 -7.73 -14.90 8.80
N GLN A 40 -8.78 -15.50 9.37
CA GLN A 40 -8.92 -16.97 9.46
C GLN A 40 -9.52 -17.62 8.20
N SER A 41 -10.13 -16.85 7.30
CA SER A 41 -10.73 -17.35 6.04
C SER A 41 -10.04 -16.81 4.77
N VAL A 42 -9.01 -15.95 4.92
CA VAL A 42 -8.23 -15.46 3.78
C VAL A 42 -7.37 -16.60 3.25
N ILE A 43 -7.83 -17.17 2.14
CA ILE A 43 -7.01 -18.03 1.29
C ILE A 43 -5.79 -17.19 0.87
N HIS A 44 -4.58 -17.64 1.20
CA HIS A 44 -3.37 -17.03 0.69
C HIS A 44 -2.89 -17.86 -0.51
N THR A 45 -2.76 -17.21 -1.66
CA THR A 45 -2.24 -17.80 -2.88
C THR A 45 -0.74 -17.60 -2.89
N ASP A 46 0.03 -18.68 -2.82
CA ASP A 46 1.48 -18.61 -2.99
C ASP A 46 1.86 -18.19 -4.44
N ASP A 47 3.13 -17.84 -4.63
CA ASP A 47 3.73 -17.48 -5.91
C ASP A 47 4.36 -18.67 -6.65
N THR A 48 4.14 -19.91 -6.19
CA THR A 48 4.68 -21.10 -6.84
C THR A 48 4.16 -21.21 -8.27
N GLY A 49 5.09 -21.35 -9.22
CA GLY A 49 4.75 -21.40 -10.65
C GLY A 49 4.42 -20.04 -11.27
N LEU A 50 4.59 -18.94 -10.52
CA LEU A 50 4.39 -17.58 -11.00
C LEU A 50 5.71 -16.79 -11.00
N ARG A 51 5.85 -15.88 -11.97
CA ARG A 51 6.75 -14.74 -11.88
C ARG A 51 5.95 -13.56 -11.35
N ALA A 52 6.19 -13.19 -10.10
CA ALA A 52 5.47 -12.10 -9.44
C ALA A 52 6.42 -11.11 -8.75
N GLY A 53 5.99 -9.85 -8.62
CA GLY A 53 6.81 -8.83 -7.97
C GLY A 53 6.31 -7.40 -8.18
N THR A 54 7.00 -6.45 -7.57
CA THR A 54 6.80 -5.02 -7.84
C THR A 54 7.73 -4.59 -8.97
N THR A 55 7.21 -3.84 -9.94
CA THR A 55 8.00 -3.22 -11.00
C THR A 55 7.53 -1.79 -11.27
N GLY A 56 8.19 -1.11 -12.19
CA GLY A 56 7.87 0.24 -12.59
C GLY A 56 7.49 0.35 -14.07
N ILE A 57 6.40 1.06 -14.35
CA ILE A 57 6.02 1.44 -15.71
C ILE A 57 6.42 2.90 -15.94
N SER A 58 7.19 3.16 -16.99
CA SER A 58 7.51 4.54 -17.38
C SER A 58 6.27 5.22 -17.96
N THR A 59 5.94 6.40 -17.46
CA THR A 59 4.85 7.25 -17.93
C THR A 59 5.38 8.65 -18.22
N ALA A 60 4.61 9.47 -18.94
CA ALA A 60 4.98 10.86 -19.22
C ALA A 60 5.26 11.69 -17.94
N ASN A 61 4.62 11.32 -16.82
CA ASN A 61 4.70 12.04 -15.55
C ASN A 61 5.64 11.37 -14.54
N GLY A 62 6.44 10.39 -14.97
CA GLY A 62 7.38 9.67 -14.12
C GLY A 62 7.12 8.16 -14.05
N MET A 63 7.69 7.51 -13.05
CA MET A 63 7.60 6.06 -12.89
C MET A 63 6.37 5.68 -12.06
N LEU A 64 5.46 4.90 -12.63
CA LEU A 64 4.30 4.34 -11.94
C LEU A 64 4.66 2.98 -11.32
N PRO A 65 4.72 2.85 -9.98
CA PRO A 65 4.94 1.56 -9.33
C PRO A 65 3.71 0.67 -9.51
N VAL A 66 3.93 -0.57 -9.94
CA VAL A 66 2.89 -1.57 -10.13
C VAL A 66 3.32 -2.91 -9.53
N TYR A 67 2.35 -3.73 -9.13
CA TYR A 67 2.58 -5.15 -8.86
C TYR A 67 2.12 -5.96 -10.06
N PHE A 68 2.86 -7.02 -10.39
CA PHE A 68 2.49 -7.95 -11.43
C PHE A 68 2.61 -9.39 -10.92
N ALA A 69 1.80 -10.27 -11.51
CA ALA A 69 1.92 -11.72 -11.41
C ALA A 69 1.59 -12.30 -12.79
N ALA A 70 2.37 -13.29 -13.22
CA ALA A 70 2.15 -14.01 -14.48
C ALA A 70 2.62 -15.46 -14.31
N PRO A 71 2.04 -16.43 -15.03
CA PRO A 71 2.61 -17.76 -15.18
C PRO A 71 4.13 -17.71 -15.44
N ALA A 72 4.89 -18.59 -14.80
CA ALA A 72 6.34 -18.67 -15.00
C ALA A 72 6.72 -19.01 -16.46
N ASP A 73 5.88 -19.81 -17.11
CA ASP A 73 6.03 -20.25 -18.49
C ASP A 73 4.88 -19.76 -19.37
N GLY A 74 5.18 -19.52 -20.66
CA GLY A 74 4.20 -19.09 -21.66
C GLY A 74 4.65 -17.87 -22.45
N ASN A 75 4.03 -17.65 -23.62
CA ASN A 75 4.27 -16.48 -24.47
C ASN A 75 2.92 -15.83 -24.85
N ALA A 76 2.92 -14.52 -25.07
CA ALA A 76 1.72 -13.75 -25.45
C ALA A 76 0.51 -14.00 -24.52
N LEU A 77 0.75 -13.96 -23.21
CA LEU A 77 -0.28 -14.18 -22.19
C LEU A 77 -1.34 -13.06 -22.22
N PRO A 78 -2.62 -13.38 -22.04
CA PRO A 78 -3.65 -12.36 -21.86
C PRO A 78 -3.35 -11.54 -20.61
N THR A 79 -3.62 -10.23 -20.68
CA THR A 79 -3.35 -9.29 -19.58
C THR A 79 -4.64 -8.86 -18.92
N VAL A 80 -4.72 -9.01 -17.60
CA VAL A 80 -5.79 -8.45 -16.77
C VAL A 80 -5.23 -7.26 -16.00
N LEU A 81 -5.85 -6.09 -16.13
CA LEU A 81 -5.50 -4.90 -15.35
C LEU A 81 -6.41 -4.82 -14.13
N VAL A 82 -5.81 -4.92 -12.95
CA VAL A 82 -6.51 -4.74 -11.67
C VAL A 82 -6.30 -3.30 -11.20
N VAL A 83 -7.40 -2.57 -11.00
CA VAL A 83 -7.38 -1.20 -10.47
C VAL A 83 -7.83 -1.22 -9.02
N GLN A 84 -6.92 -0.82 -8.14
CA GLN A 84 -7.07 -0.85 -6.69
C GLN A 84 -7.65 0.47 -6.15
N GLU A 85 -8.26 0.38 -4.97
CA GLU A 85 -8.76 1.54 -4.24
C GLU A 85 -7.64 2.41 -3.65
N ILE A 86 -8.04 3.51 -2.99
CA ILE A 86 -7.16 4.59 -2.50
C ILE A 86 -6.03 4.13 -1.57
N PHE A 87 -6.16 2.96 -0.95
CA PHE A 87 -5.15 2.39 -0.05
C PHE A 87 -3.99 1.68 -0.76
N GLY A 88 -4.03 1.62 -2.10
CA GLY A 88 -2.91 1.12 -2.91
C GLY A 88 -2.77 -0.40 -2.91
N VAL A 89 -1.56 -0.88 -3.21
CA VAL A 89 -1.29 -2.31 -3.50
C VAL A 89 -0.83 -3.07 -2.26
N HIS A 90 -1.77 -3.23 -1.32
CA HIS A 90 -1.58 -4.08 -0.13
C HIS A 90 -1.77 -5.56 -0.47
N GLU A 91 -1.50 -6.44 0.51
CA GLU A 91 -1.39 -7.88 0.28
C GLU A 91 -2.65 -8.50 -0.35
N HIS A 92 -3.85 -8.09 0.06
CA HIS A 92 -5.07 -8.57 -0.58
C HIS A 92 -5.11 -8.35 -2.10
N ILE A 93 -4.70 -7.16 -2.58
CA ILE A 93 -4.67 -6.88 -4.03
C ILE A 93 -3.58 -7.72 -4.72
N ARG A 94 -2.42 -7.90 -4.07
CA ARG A 94 -1.35 -8.76 -4.60
C ARG A 94 -1.82 -10.21 -4.72
N ASP A 95 -2.56 -10.69 -3.73
CA ASP A 95 -3.15 -12.03 -3.71
C ASP A 95 -4.17 -12.22 -4.83
N VAL A 96 -5.04 -11.24 -5.07
CA VAL A 96 -5.96 -11.25 -6.23
C VAL A 96 -5.19 -11.36 -7.55
N CYS A 97 -4.12 -10.58 -7.73
CA CYS A 97 -3.29 -10.67 -8.93
C CYS A 97 -2.66 -12.07 -9.09
N ARG A 98 -2.18 -12.68 -8.01
CA ARG A 98 -1.63 -14.05 -8.06
C ARG A 98 -2.70 -15.09 -8.41
N ARG A 99 -3.92 -14.97 -7.85
CA ARG A 99 -5.05 -15.86 -8.18
C ARG A 99 -5.46 -15.79 -9.64
N LEU A 100 -5.49 -14.59 -10.21
CA LEU A 100 -5.85 -14.39 -11.62
C LEU A 100 -4.75 -14.89 -12.58
N ALA A 101 -3.52 -15.02 -12.09
CA ALA A 101 -2.37 -15.46 -12.88
C ALA A 101 -2.09 -16.97 -12.79
N LYS A 102 -2.71 -17.69 -11.85
CA LYS A 102 -2.67 -19.17 -11.79
C LYS A 102 -3.69 -19.77 -12.75
#